data_AF-A0A9X2HPN0-F1
#
_entry.id   AF-A0A9X2HPN0-F1
#
_cell.length_a   1.000
_cell.length_b   1.000
_cell.length_c   1.000
_cell.angle_alpha   90.00
_cell.angle_beta   90.00
_cell.angle_gamma   90.00
#
_symmetry.space_group_name_H-M   'P 1'
#
loop_
_entity.id
_entity.type
_entity.pdbx_description
1 polymer ?
#
loop_
_entity_poly.entity_id
_entity_poly.type
_entity_poly.pdbx_seq_one_letter_code
_entity_poly.pdbx_strand_id
1 'polypeptide(L)'
;MADAPDLWHGGARKEAMDMLGVLWRTLDDDGRNTLSNVLIAGPPSKMFEQVADDERESSRDRRVFDRLIVVERVGQPPLTPALAQTLQALRARYPHWRAQDGERAHFSSWFETRWGPDTNFSVEDLAEMGEAALIARLRNDMDARDGLLDSWKQFAIAQPRNALNVLSAFAETPDDPGPADAWEAGLRGLREAKNGELITDHVLSLLGDVPVSLFEDREFVRGAADLLEAKSRDLDAREKPTSFWRLFDRALEAAGSEPLFEPDYHIERGQVAPVDWVAEAINRSMGILATAFVNAIYALRPGQGDTLGSLTERANRLMSPKKPEHRYARVIGASRISYLYAVDPAWSAKTLIPAFSWRQEEEAMAMWQGYAWQMRIDPQLWAALKPHFLPLFEHDRMQRFGAAARNVAQALMLVGIAFGPDELKREDVRNALRSMPQDIRADAAEWIVGYLEAEPGDDQGGDDEPIDGTPDSRWDQIWSWVRRVWPSEAILQTSQISEQFALAAIATDKAFPRAVESVAPYAVPAYTYHLIHKLSESTHPEQHAESSLVLLDTFVAPDPMLQFDEHFAAILERIGKSDPALRTDNRYRRWAEFIALKIK
;
A
#
# COMPACT_ATOMS: atom_id res chain seq x y z
N MET A 1 -19.25 47.80 0.66
CA MET A 1 -17.94 47.12 0.65
C MET A 1 -16.84 48.15 1.00
N ALA A 2 -16.98 48.74 2.18
CA ALA A 2 -16.07 49.67 2.84
C ALA A 2 -16.54 49.73 4.32
N ASP A 3 -15.64 50.06 5.24
CA ASP A 3 -15.83 50.27 6.69
C ASP A 3 -15.26 49.16 7.61
N ALA A 4 -13.92 49.12 7.56
CA ALA A 4 -12.90 48.81 8.58
C ALA A 4 -12.69 47.34 9.05
N PRO A 5 -11.43 46.91 9.24
CA PRO A 5 -10.42 46.62 8.20
C PRO A 5 -9.76 45.23 8.44
N ASP A 6 -9.02 44.70 7.46
CA ASP A 6 -8.32 43.39 7.54
C ASP A 6 -7.47 43.19 8.81
N LEU A 7 -7.06 44.28 9.46
CA LEU A 7 -6.40 44.36 10.77
C LEU A 7 -7.01 43.43 11.85
N TRP A 8 -8.34 43.30 11.86
CA TRP A 8 -9.07 42.55 12.90
C TRP A 8 -9.61 41.19 12.41
N HIS A 9 -9.51 40.90 11.11
CA HIS A 9 -10.07 39.69 10.52
C HIS A 9 -9.21 38.46 10.84
N GLY A 10 -9.84 37.33 11.16
CA GLY A 10 -9.12 36.09 11.50
C GLY A 10 -8.29 35.54 10.34
N GLY A 11 -8.82 35.62 9.12
CA GLY A 11 -8.18 35.09 7.91
C GLY A 11 -6.93 35.84 7.43
N ALA A 12 -6.66 37.04 7.94
CA ALA A 12 -5.47 37.85 7.60
C ALA A 12 -4.66 38.22 8.85
N ARG A 13 -4.84 37.45 9.94
CA ARG A 13 -4.30 37.81 11.25
C ARG A 13 -2.77 37.86 11.24
N LYS A 14 -2.10 36.89 10.63
CA LYS A 14 -0.63 36.83 10.60
C LYS A 14 -0.08 38.05 9.86
N GLU A 15 -0.58 38.29 8.66
CA GLU A 15 -0.19 39.39 7.78
C GLU A 15 -0.44 40.75 8.45
N ALA A 16 -1.59 40.91 9.11
CA ALA A 16 -1.91 42.11 9.86
C ALA A 16 -0.95 42.35 11.04
N MET A 17 -0.58 41.31 11.79
CA MET A 17 0.38 41.40 12.90
C MET A 17 1.80 41.73 12.41
N ASP A 18 2.26 41.03 11.37
CA ASP A 18 3.57 41.30 10.75
C ASP A 18 3.63 42.75 10.23
N MET A 19 2.57 43.19 9.54
CA MET A 19 2.45 44.55 9.03
C MET A 19 2.40 45.59 10.15
N LEU A 20 1.72 45.33 11.27
CA LEU A 20 1.70 46.23 12.43
C LEU A 20 3.12 46.47 12.98
N GLY A 21 3.90 45.40 13.13
CA GLY A 21 5.29 45.50 13.59
C GLY A 21 6.18 46.31 12.66
N VAL A 22 5.95 46.21 11.34
CA VAL A 22 6.66 46.99 10.32
C VAL A 22 6.20 48.46 10.34
N LEU A 23 4.89 48.71 10.27
CA LEU A 23 4.31 50.05 10.24
C LEU A 23 4.73 50.88 11.46
N TRP A 24 4.74 50.27 12.65
CA TRP A 24 5.14 50.97 13.86
C TRP A 24 6.56 51.55 13.79
N ARG A 25 7.49 50.83 13.15
CA ARG A 25 8.88 51.27 12.95
C ARG A 25 9.00 52.36 11.91
N THR A 26 8.17 52.34 10.87
CA THR A 26 8.33 53.19 9.68
C THR A 26 7.51 54.47 9.71
N LEU A 27 6.39 54.50 10.43
CA LEU A 27 5.52 55.67 10.52
C LEU A 27 6.24 56.84 11.21
N ASP A 28 5.74 58.06 11.01
CA ASP A 28 6.11 59.22 11.81
C ASP A 28 5.23 59.33 13.07
N ASP A 29 5.37 60.41 13.84
CA ASP A 29 4.61 60.58 15.09
C ASP A 29 3.10 60.74 14.85
N ASP A 30 2.71 61.41 13.77
CA ASP A 30 1.30 61.58 13.41
C ASP A 30 0.66 60.25 12.95
N GLY A 31 1.39 59.48 12.14
CA GLY A 31 1.01 58.13 11.74
C GLY A 31 0.89 57.17 12.92
N ARG A 32 1.83 57.21 13.87
CA ARG A 32 1.75 56.42 15.13
C ARG A 32 0.56 56.82 15.99
N ASN A 33 0.24 58.11 16.08
CA ASN A 33 -0.94 58.58 16.80
C ASN A 33 -2.24 58.12 16.13
N THR A 34 -2.30 58.17 14.80
CA THR A 34 -3.44 57.64 14.03
C THR A 34 -3.63 56.14 14.26
N LEU A 35 -2.55 55.36 14.14
CA LEU A 35 -2.59 53.91 14.39
C LEU A 35 -2.98 53.59 15.85
N SER A 36 -2.49 54.39 16.80
CA SER A 36 -2.86 54.27 18.22
C SER A 36 -4.36 54.42 18.42
N ASN A 37 -4.98 55.43 17.80
CA ASN A 37 -6.42 55.67 17.89
C ASN A 37 -7.22 54.50 17.30
N VAL A 38 -6.77 53.93 16.17
CA VAL A 38 -7.40 52.76 15.55
C VAL A 38 -7.32 51.52 16.46
N LEU A 39 -6.16 51.25 17.07
CA LEU A 39 -5.98 50.11 17.96
C LEU A 39 -6.80 50.23 19.24
N ILE A 40 -6.92 51.45 19.81
CA ILE A 40 -7.72 51.73 21.02
C ILE A 40 -9.21 51.62 20.73
N ALA A 41 -9.68 52.09 19.57
CA ALA A 41 -11.07 51.94 19.14
C ALA A 41 -11.47 50.45 19.08
N GLY A 42 -10.53 49.60 18.64
CA GLY A 42 -10.71 48.15 18.57
C GLY A 42 -11.53 47.70 17.37
N PRO A 43 -11.84 46.40 17.28
CA PRO A 43 -12.63 45.82 16.19
C PRO A 43 -14.06 46.40 16.14
N PRO A 44 -14.66 46.57 14.94
CA PRO A 44 -16.04 47.02 14.78
C PRO A 44 -17.06 46.10 15.49
N SER A 45 -18.13 46.68 16.02
CA SER A 45 -19.18 45.96 16.78
C SER A 45 -19.82 44.81 15.99
N LYS A 46 -19.98 44.94 14.67
CA LYS A 46 -20.47 43.88 13.76
C LYS A 46 -19.69 42.56 13.86
N MET A 47 -18.40 42.59 14.23
CA MET A 47 -17.58 41.38 14.38
C MET A 47 -17.94 40.54 15.62
N PHE A 48 -18.84 41.03 16.46
CA PHE A 48 -19.27 40.39 17.70
C PHE A 48 -20.73 39.94 17.67
N GLU A 49 -21.42 40.02 16.52
CA GLU A 49 -22.83 39.60 16.39
C GLU A 49 -23.04 38.13 16.78
N GLN A 50 -22.05 37.29 16.53
CA GLN A 50 -22.06 35.84 16.85
C GLN A 50 -21.39 35.50 18.19
N VAL A 51 -20.96 36.52 18.96
CA VAL A 51 -20.32 36.34 20.28
C VAL A 51 -21.35 36.61 21.37
N ALA A 52 -21.40 35.74 22.38
CA ALA A 52 -22.30 35.86 23.52
C ALA A 52 -22.09 37.20 24.26
N ASP A 53 -23.17 37.83 24.72
CA ASP A 53 -23.16 39.20 25.26
C ASP A 53 -22.16 39.37 26.42
N ASP A 54 -22.02 38.36 27.27
CA ASP A 54 -21.10 38.30 28.41
C ASP A 54 -19.62 38.10 28.02
N GLU A 55 -19.34 37.64 26.81
CA GLU A 55 -17.99 37.42 26.27
C GLU A 55 -17.52 38.54 25.31
N ARG A 56 -18.41 39.44 24.89
CA ARG A 56 -18.08 40.48 23.89
C ARG A 56 -16.94 41.39 24.35
N GLU A 57 -16.97 41.78 25.61
CA GLU A 57 -15.97 42.71 26.17
C GLU A 57 -14.59 42.05 26.27
N SER A 58 -14.53 40.81 26.80
CA SER A 58 -13.29 40.06 26.91
C SER A 58 -12.71 39.68 25.54
N SER A 59 -13.57 39.36 24.57
CA SER A 59 -13.17 39.06 23.19
C SER A 59 -12.60 40.30 22.48
N ARG A 60 -13.24 41.46 22.66
CA ARG A 60 -12.72 42.75 22.15
C ARG A 60 -11.37 43.06 22.76
N ASP A 61 -11.28 43.02 24.10
CA ASP A 61 -10.08 43.33 24.85
C ASP A 61 -8.93 42.38 24.47
N ARG A 62 -9.20 41.09 24.22
CA ARG A 62 -8.17 40.12 23.81
C ARG A 62 -7.59 40.45 22.44
N ARG A 63 -8.45 40.81 21.48
CA ARG A 63 -8.00 41.18 20.14
C ARG A 63 -7.12 42.43 20.18
N VAL A 64 -7.50 43.44 20.96
CA VAL A 64 -6.70 44.66 21.17
C VAL A 64 -5.36 44.31 21.84
N PHE A 65 -5.41 43.55 22.94
CA PHE A 65 -4.23 43.11 23.69
C PHE A 65 -3.20 42.43 22.79
N ASP A 66 -3.61 41.46 21.95
CA ASP A 66 -2.70 40.75 21.07
C ASP A 66 -1.94 41.70 20.11
N ARG A 67 -2.63 42.72 19.57
CA ARG A 67 -1.98 43.71 18.67
C ARG A 67 -1.04 44.64 19.43
N LEU A 68 -1.43 45.08 20.64
CA LEU A 68 -0.57 45.94 21.46
C LEU A 68 0.72 45.22 21.88
N ILE A 69 0.67 43.90 22.11
CA ILE A 69 1.86 43.10 22.38
C ILE A 69 2.82 43.10 21.20
N VAL A 70 2.32 42.96 19.97
CA VAL A 70 3.16 43.01 18.76
C VAL A 70 3.84 44.37 18.63
N VAL A 71 3.10 45.45 18.88
CA VAL A 71 3.64 46.82 18.84
C VAL A 71 4.64 47.06 19.97
N GLU A 72 4.35 46.61 21.20
CA GLU A 72 5.25 46.75 22.35
C GLU A 72 6.61 46.07 22.09
N ARG A 73 6.60 44.88 21.47
CA ARG A 73 7.81 44.11 21.13
C ARG A 73 8.74 44.78 20.15
N VAL A 74 8.25 45.76 19.38
CA VAL A 74 9.11 46.57 18.51
C VAL A 74 10.15 47.34 19.33
N GLY A 75 9.81 47.75 20.55
CA GLY A 75 10.69 48.43 21.50
C GLY A 75 11.01 49.88 21.13
N GLN A 76 11.52 50.12 19.91
CA GLN A 76 11.79 51.46 19.37
C GLN A 76 11.13 51.66 18.00
N PRO A 77 10.34 52.73 17.82
CA PRO A 77 9.99 53.78 18.78
C PRO A 77 9.03 53.29 19.89
N PRO A 78 9.05 53.90 21.09
CA PRO A 78 8.21 53.46 22.21
C PRO A 78 6.71 53.62 21.92
N LEU A 79 5.89 52.92 22.70
CA LEU A 79 4.43 53.10 22.67
C LEU A 79 4.05 54.55 22.92
N THR A 80 3.01 55.04 22.25
CA THR A 80 2.39 56.32 22.61
C THR A 80 1.82 56.24 24.04
N PRO A 81 1.73 57.36 24.77
CA PRO A 81 1.19 57.36 26.12
C PRO A 81 -0.20 56.70 26.24
N ALA A 82 -1.05 56.89 25.23
CA ALA A 82 -2.40 56.31 25.18
C ALA A 82 -2.38 54.77 25.03
N LEU A 83 -1.51 54.21 24.17
CA LEU A 83 -1.38 52.76 24.04
C LEU A 83 -0.74 52.13 25.28
N ALA A 84 0.27 52.79 25.86
CA ALA A 84 0.91 52.31 27.09
C ALA A 84 -0.10 52.23 28.24
N GLN A 85 -0.93 53.26 28.41
CA GLN A 85 -1.99 53.27 29.42
C GLN A 85 -3.05 52.19 29.16
N THR A 86 -3.45 52.00 27.89
CA THR A 86 -4.43 50.98 27.49
C THR A 86 -3.90 49.57 27.75
N LEU A 87 -2.64 49.29 27.37
CA LEU A 87 -2.00 48.00 27.62
C LEU A 87 -1.84 47.72 29.12
N GLN A 88 -1.49 48.73 29.92
CA GLN A 88 -1.41 48.60 31.38
C GLN A 88 -2.78 48.28 31.99
N ALA A 89 -3.85 48.95 31.54
CA ALA A 89 -5.21 48.67 31.99
C ALA A 89 -5.65 47.24 31.62
N LEU A 90 -5.35 46.78 30.40
CA LEU A 90 -5.64 45.42 29.94
C LEU A 90 -4.88 44.36 30.76
N ARG A 91 -3.59 44.59 31.05
CA ARG A 91 -2.79 43.70 31.92
C ARG A 91 -3.34 43.62 33.34
N ALA A 92 -3.79 44.74 33.89
CA ALA A 92 -4.39 44.79 35.22
C ALA A 92 -5.76 44.08 35.25
N ARG A 93 -6.57 44.24 34.20
CA ARG A 93 -7.89 43.64 34.06
C ARG A 93 -7.85 42.14 33.80
N TYR A 94 -6.87 41.65 33.03
CA TYR A 94 -6.71 40.24 32.69
C TYR A 94 -5.31 39.70 33.03
N PRO A 95 -4.98 39.46 34.32
CA PRO A 95 -3.62 39.06 34.74
C PRO A 95 -3.17 37.69 34.20
N HIS A 96 -4.10 36.84 33.79
CA HIS A 96 -3.83 35.49 33.27
C HIS A 96 -3.47 35.49 31.77
N TRP A 97 -3.66 36.60 31.05
CA TRP A 97 -3.32 36.69 29.63
C TRP A 97 -1.81 36.74 29.43
N ARG A 98 -1.27 35.68 28.80
CA ARG A 98 0.12 35.58 28.40
C ARG A 98 0.28 35.85 26.91
N ALA A 99 1.43 36.42 26.54
CA ALA A 99 1.89 36.55 25.17
C ALA A 99 2.78 35.35 24.82
N GLN A 100 2.53 34.68 23.70
CA GLN A 100 3.40 33.59 23.21
C GLN A 100 4.68 34.17 22.58
N ASP A 101 5.80 33.46 22.62
CA ASP A 101 7.08 33.99 22.09
C ASP A 101 7.17 33.95 20.56
N GLY A 102 7.98 34.85 20.00
CA GLY A 102 8.26 34.90 18.56
C GLY A 102 7.02 35.04 17.67
N GLU A 103 7.07 34.40 16.50
CA GLU A 103 5.99 34.39 15.51
C GLU A 103 4.70 33.71 16.01
N ARG A 104 4.79 32.87 17.04
CA ARG A 104 3.62 32.16 17.59
C ARG A 104 2.55 33.13 18.10
N ALA A 105 2.96 34.33 18.58
CA ALA A 105 2.03 35.39 18.97
C ALA A 105 1.12 35.89 17.82
N HIS A 106 1.52 35.69 16.57
CA HIS A 106 0.79 36.19 15.42
C HIS A 106 -0.38 35.27 15.06
N PHE A 107 -0.35 34.01 15.53
CA PHE A 107 -1.42 33.03 15.31
C PHE A 107 -2.44 33.04 16.46
N SER A 108 -3.68 32.66 16.17
CA SER A 108 -4.73 32.46 17.19
C SER A 108 -4.59 31.13 17.92
N SER A 109 -4.00 30.15 17.24
CA SER A 109 -3.72 28.80 17.71
C SER A 109 -2.47 28.29 17.00
N TRP A 110 -1.56 27.64 17.73
CA TRP A 110 -0.35 27.03 17.18
C TRP A 110 -0.33 25.56 17.56
N PHE A 111 -0.14 24.68 16.58
CA PHE A 111 0.09 23.25 16.81
C PHE A 111 1.30 22.81 15.99
N GLU A 112 2.14 21.98 16.58
CA GLU A 112 3.21 21.26 15.91
C GLU A 112 2.88 19.78 16.00
N THR A 113 2.91 19.07 14.87
CA THR A 113 2.81 17.61 14.84
C THR A 113 4.20 17.07 14.61
N ARG A 114 4.74 16.30 15.56
CA ARG A 114 5.95 15.51 15.36
C ARG A 114 5.53 14.07 15.09
N TRP A 115 6.09 13.48 14.03
CA TRP A 115 5.95 12.07 13.70
C TRP A 115 7.31 11.40 13.95
N GLY A 116 7.31 10.32 14.73
CA GLY A 116 8.51 9.56 15.09
C GLY A 116 8.58 9.29 16.60
N PRO A 117 9.43 8.33 17.02
CA PRO A 117 9.71 8.12 18.43
C PRO A 117 10.34 9.37 19.04
N ASP A 118 10.02 9.65 20.30
CA ASP A 118 10.67 10.73 21.05
C ASP A 118 12.18 10.48 21.09
N THR A 119 12.99 11.54 20.91
CA THR A 119 14.46 11.43 20.91
C THR A 119 15.09 12.58 21.68
N ASN A 120 16.15 12.25 22.42
CA ASN A 120 17.00 13.20 23.12
C ASN A 120 18.16 13.72 22.25
N PHE A 121 18.36 13.15 21.06
CA PHE A 121 19.51 13.44 20.18
C PHE A 121 19.06 13.65 18.75
N SER A 122 19.47 14.76 18.15
CA SER A 122 19.39 15.00 16.71
C SER A 122 20.56 14.36 15.96
N VAL A 123 20.48 14.33 14.63
CA VAL A 123 21.59 13.88 13.78
C VAL A 123 22.81 14.79 13.96
N GLU A 124 22.58 16.08 14.12
CA GLU A 124 23.59 17.09 14.40
C GLU A 124 24.28 16.83 15.75
N ASP A 125 23.52 16.51 16.80
CA ASP A 125 24.09 16.18 18.10
C ASP A 125 25.03 14.95 17.99
N LEU A 126 24.62 13.90 17.27
CA LEU A 126 25.47 12.72 17.06
C LEU A 126 26.71 13.03 16.21
N ALA A 127 26.62 13.97 15.27
CA ALA A 127 27.73 14.40 14.43
C ALA A 127 28.76 15.25 15.17
N GLU A 128 28.33 16.02 16.17
CA GLU A 128 29.22 16.79 17.04
C GLU A 128 29.90 15.90 18.09
N MET A 129 29.35 14.72 18.39
CA MET A 129 30.00 13.73 19.25
C MET A 129 31.23 13.12 18.58
N GLY A 130 32.33 13.04 19.31
CA GLY A 130 33.47 12.23 18.90
C GLY A 130 33.12 10.72 18.90
N GLU A 131 33.79 9.94 18.07
CA GLU A 131 33.54 8.50 17.87
C GLU A 131 33.41 7.71 19.18
N ALA A 132 34.34 7.90 20.12
CA ALA A 132 34.31 7.22 21.42
C ALA A 132 33.07 7.57 22.27
N ALA A 133 32.58 8.82 22.20
CA ALA A 133 31.39 9.25 22.90
C ALA A 133 30.13 8.67 22.27
N LEU A 134 30.09 8.59 20.93
CA LEU A 134 29.00 7.97 20.19
C LEU A 134 28.91 6.46 20.45
N ILE A 135 30.05 5.76 20.45
CA ILE A 135 30.15 4.34 20.84
C ILE A 135 29.60 4.14 22.26
N ALA A 136 30.05 4.94 23.22
CA ALA A 136 29.58 4.84 24.61
C ALA A 136 28.08 5.13 24.73
N ARG A 137 27.55 6.06 23.94
CA ARG A 137 26.13 6.40 23.88
C ARG A 137 25.30 5.22 23.36
N LEU A 138 25.66 4.70 22.20
CA LEU A 138 24.97 3.56 21.58
C LEU A 138 25.01 2.31 22.45
N ARG A 139 26.05 2.13 23.27
CA ARG A 139 26.17 0.99 24.19
C ARG A 139 25.26 1.08 25.42
N ASN A 140 25.13 2.27 26.00
CA ASN A 140 24.62 2.40 27.37
C ASN A 140 23.32 3.18 27.51
N ASP A 141 22.97 4.00 26.52
CA ASP A 141 21.78 4.86 26.62
C ASP A 141 20.53 4.13 26.13
N MET A 142 19.65 3.87 27.08
CA MET A 142 18.37 3.20 26.88
C MET A 142 17.18 4.17 27.06
N ASP A 143 17.43 5.42 27.43
CA ASP A 143 16.36 6.42 27.52
C ASP A 143 16.00 6.89 26.11
N ALA A 144 14.70 6.82 25.78
CA ALA A 144 14.22 7.09 24.43
C ALA A 144 15.00 6.30 23.34
N ARG A 145 15.30 5.01 23.62
CA ARG A 145 16.18 4.16 22.79
C ARG A 145 15.77 4.15 21.31
N ASP A 146 14.49 3.99 21.02
CA ASP A 146 13.98 3.97 19.64
C ASP A 146 14.29 5.29 18.90
N GLY A 147 14.19 6.42 19.61
CA GLY A 147 14.54 7.74 19.07
C GLY A 147 16.04 7.91 18.85
N LEU A 148 16.87 7.39 19.75
CA LEU A 148 18.32 7.37 19.56
C LEU A 148 18.71 6.50 18.35
N LEU A 149 18.12 5.32 18.21
CA LEU A 149 18.37 4.40 17.10
C LEU A 149 17.91 5.00 15.76
N ASP A 150 16.77 5.71 15.73
CA ASP A 150 16.35 6.43 14.52
C ASP A 150 17.33 7.54 14.15
N SER A 151 17.76 8.37 15.12
CA SER A 151 18.79 9.39 14.90
C SER A 151 20.12 8.78 14.45
N TRP A 152 20.50 7.62 14.99
CA TRP A 152 21.69 6.87 14.58
C TRP A 152 21.58 6.35 13.14
N LYS A 153 20.43 5.80 12.75
CA LYS A 153 20.15 5.41 11.36
C LYS A 153 20.28 6.61 10.41
N GLN A 154 19.66 7.75 10.76
CA GLN A 154 19.76 8.98 9.95
C GLN A 154 21.20 9.51 9.89
N PHE A 155 21.95 9.42 10.99
CA PHE A 155 23.38 9.73 11.01
C PHE A 155 24.17 8.82 10.07
N ALA A 156 23.90 7.51 10.06
CA ALA A 156 24.56 6.56 9.16
C ALA A 156 24.23 6.83 7.68
N ILE A 157 23.03 7.32 7.35
CA ILE A 157 22.68 7.80 5.99
C ILE A 157 23.52 9.03 5.62
N ALA A 158 23.62 10.00 6.54
CA ALA A 158 24.29 11.28 6.30
C ALA A 158 25.82 11.16 6.28
N GLN A 159 26.40 10.31 7.14
CA GLN A 159 27.84 10.16 7.37
C GLN A 159 28.28 8.68 7.36
N PRO A 160 28.14 7.96 6.23
CA PRO A 160 28.26 6.51 6.21
C PRO A 160 29.68 6.00 6.52
N ARG A 161 30.73 6.79 6.24
CA ARG A 161 32.11 6.45 6.64
C ARG A 161 32.31 6.50 8.16
N ASN A 162 31.75 7.51 8.82
CA ASN A 162 31.87 7.64 10.27
C ASN A 162 31.05 6.57 10.98
N ALA A 163 29.85 6.27 10.45
CA ALA A 163 29.06 5.17 10.96
C ALA A 163 29.77 3.81 10.81
N LEU A 164 30.44 3.58 9.68
CA LEU A 164 31.25 2.38 9.49
C LEU A 164 32.40 2.28 10.50
N ASN A 165 33.10 3.38 10.81
CA ASN A 165 34.16 3.36 11.82
C ASN A 165 33.63 2.96 13.21
N VAL A 166 32.47 3.47 13.60
CA VAL A 166 31.80 3.10 14.86
C VAL A 166 31.49 1.59 14.89
N LEU A 167 30.93 1.05 13.81
CA LEU A 167 30.64 -0.40 13.70
C LEU A 167 31.92 -1.25 13.67
N SER A 168 32.99 -0.78 13.01
CA SER A 168 34.29 -1.44 13.04
C SER A 168 34.88 -1.48 14.45
N ALA A 169 34.78 -0.37 15.20
CA ALA A 169 35.23 -0.30 16.59
C ALA A 169 34.43 -1.25 17.51
N PHE A 170 33.15 -1.46 17.25
CA PHE A 170 32.37 -2.52 17.90
C PHE A 170 32.96 -3.91 17.60
N ALA A 171 33.25 -4.21 16.35
CA ALA A 171 33.80 -5.52 15.94
C ALA A 171 35.21 -5.79 16.49
N GLU A 172 36.00 -4.75 16.77
CA GLU A 172 37.35 -4.86 17.37
C GLU A 172 37.36 -5.32 18.83
N THR A 173 36.20 -5.41 19.49
CA THR A 173 36.05 -5.90 20.86
C THR A 173 35.25 -7.21 20.89
N PRO A 174 35.85 -8.39 20.60
CA PRO A 174 35.10 -9.64 20.40
C PRO A 174 34.27 -10.11 21.60
N ASP A 175 34.72 -9.80 22.83
CA ASP A 175 34.03 -10.17 24.07
C ASP A 175 32.79 -9.29 24.34
N ASP A 176 32.69 -8.12 23.69
CA ASP A 176 31.57 -7.20 23.77
C ASP A 176 31.42 -6.45 22.43
N PRO A 177 30.87 -7.12 21.40
CA PRO A 177 30.82 -6.59 20.04
C PRO A 177 29.73 -5.51 19.85
N GLY A 178 29.23 -4.91 20.93
CA GLY A 178 28.18 -3.90 20.89
C GLY A 178 26.77 -4.51 20.83
N PRO A 179 25.74 -3.69 21.10
CA PRO A 179 24.35 -4.15 21.12
C PRO A 179 23.81 -4.33 19.70
N ALA A 180 22.97 -5.36 19.51
CA ALA A 180 22.47 -5.78 18.19
C ALA A 180 21.56 -4.73 17.53
N ASP A 181 20.76 -4.01 18.31
CA ASP A 181 19.89 -2.93 17.86
C ASP A 181 20.67 -1.77 17.20
N ALA A 182 21.85 -1.42 17.74
CA ALA A 182 22.73 -0.41 17.17
C ALA A 182 23.36 -0.89 15.86
N TRP A 183 23.65 -2.18 15.75
CA TRP A 183 24.06 -2.78 14.48
C TRP A 183 22.92 -2.74 13.46
N GLU A 184 21.71 -3.18 13.81
CA GLU A 184 20.54 -3.17 12.91
C GLU A 184 20.28 -1.76 12.35
N ALA A 185 20.16 -0.76 13.23
CA ALA A 185 19.86 0.61 12.85
C ALA A 185 21.01 1.23 12.02
N GLY A 186 22.25 0.92 12.38
CA GLY A 186 23.44 1.37 11.65
C GLY A 186 23.52 0.76 10.25
N LEU A 187 23.34 -0.55 10.13
CA LEU A 187 23.34 -1.27 8.85
C LEU A 187 22.20 -0.81 7.95
N ARG A 188 21.00 -0.56 8.51
CA ARG A 188 19.87 0.00 7.77
C ARG A 188 20.18 1.39 7.21
N GLY A 189 20.82 2.25 8.00
CA GLY A 189 21.24 3.57 7.54
C GLY A 189 22.32 3.49 6.44
N LEU A 190 23.29 2.58 6.59
CA LEU A 190 24.31 2.35 5.56
C LEU A 190 23.71 1.83 4.25
N ARG A 191 22.69 0.97 4.30
CA ARG A 191 21.94 0.49 3.13
C ARG A 191 21.26 1.62 2.37
N GLU A 192 20.74 2.62 3.07
CA GLU A 192 19.99 3.75 2.51
C GLU A 192 20.90 4.92 2.05
N ALA A 193 22.22 4.84 2.29
CA ALA A 193 23.17 5.89 1.94
C ALA A 193 23.47 5.96 0.43
N LYS A 194 23.43 7.18 -0.14
CA LYS A 194 23.62 7.43 -1.59
C LYS A 194 25.01 7.09 -2.17
N ASN A 195 26.03 6.95 -1.32
CA ASN A 195 27.42 6.65 -1.71
C ASN A 195 27.85 5.23 -1.28
N GLY A 196 26.92 4.27 -1.31
CA GLY A 196 27.07 2.95 -0.70
C GLY A 196 28.05 1.98 -1.35
N GLU A 197 28.36 2.11 -2.65
CA GLU A 197 29.13 1.08 -3.39
C GLU A 197 30.51 0.77 -2.79
N LEU A 198 31.26 1.79 -2.35
CA LEU A 198 32.57 1.62 -1.69
C LEU A 198 32.47 1.06 -0.27
N ILE A 199 31.29 1.14 0.34
CA ILE A 199 31.05 0.80 1.74
C ILE A 199 30.49 -0.63 1.83
N THR A 200 29.74 -1.10 0.83
CA THR A 200 29.11 -2.42 0.88
C THR A 200 30.12 -3.57 0.99
N ASP A 201 31.18 -3.62 0.18
CA ASP A 201 32.10 -4.77 0.21
C ASP A 201 32.94 -4.81 1.49
N HIS A 202 33.31 -3.64 2.03
CA HIS A 202 34.00 -3.54 3.31
C HIS A 202 33.09 -3.95 4.47
N VAL A 203 31.84 -3.49 4.49
CA VAL A 203 30.83 -3.91 5.48
C VAL A 203 30.58 -5.42 5.39
N LEU A 204 30.43 -5.98 4.18
CA LEU A 204 30.25 -7.42 4.01
C LEU A 204 31.45 -8.22 4.54
N SER A 205 32.67 -7.72 4.33
CA SER A 205 33.87 -8.34 4.90
C SER A 205 33.87 -8.26 6.42
N LEU A 206 33.59 -7.08 6.99
CA LEU A 206 33.51 -6.84 8.42
C LEU A 206 32.50 -7.79 9.09
N LEU A 207 31.27 -7.82 8.58
CA LEU A 207 30.19 -8.70 9.05
C LEU A 207 30.53 -10.20 8.83
N GLY A 208 31.36 -10.52 7.85
CA GLY A 208 31.90 -11.86 7.65
C GLY A 208 32.82 -12.33 8.77
N ASP A 209 33.42 -11.40 9.52
CA ASP A 209 34.45 -11.63 10.54
C ASP A 209 33.98 -11.38 11.99
N VAL A 210 32.82 -10.75 12.21
CA VAL A 210 32.28 -10.49 13.57
C VAL A 210 32.05 -11.80 14.37
N PRO A 211 32.00 -11.76 15.72
CA PRO A 211 31.74 -12.95 16.54
C PRO A 211 30.42 -13.67 16.22
N VAL A 212 30.34 -14.97 16.53
CA VAL A 212 29.10 -15.76 16.33
C VAL A 212 27.98 -15.33 17.27
N SER A 213 28.30 -14.78 18.44
CA SER A 213 27.32 -14.31 19.42
C SER A 213 26.40 -13.22 18.88
N LEU A 214 26.87 -12.35 17.97
CA LEU A 214 26.00 -11.37 17.31
C LEU A 214 24.94 -12.04 16.43
N PHE A 215 25.23 -13.20 15.83
CA PHE A 215 24.27 -13.95 15.03
C PHE A 215 23.26 -14.73 15.88
N GLU A 216 23.40 -14.75 17.22
CA GLU A 216 22.36 -15.28 18.11
C GLU A 216 21.22 -14.25 18.28
N ASP A 217 21.46 -12.98 17.96
CA ASP A 217 20.48 -11.91 18.03
C ASP A 217 19.76 -11.71 16.68
N ARG A 218 18.43 -11.69 16.73
CA ARG A 218 17.57 -11.60 15.54
C ARG A 218 17.68 -10.25 14.83
N GLU A 219 17.88 -9.17 15.56
CA GLU A 219 17.96 -7.82 14.97
C GLU A 219 19.21 -7.69 14.11
N PHE A 220 20.33 -8.22 14.61
CA PHE A 220 21.58 -8.29 13.85
C PHE A 220 21.43 -9.18 12.60
N VAL A 221 20.84 -10.38 12.74
CA VAL A 221 20.61 -11.29 11.60
C VAL A 221 19.73 -10.64 10.53
N ARG A 222 18.68 -9.92 10.95
CA ARG A 222 17.82 -9.16 10.03
C ARG A 222 18.59 -8.07 9.31
N GLY A 223 19.37 -7.26 10.03
CA GLY A 223 20.21 -6.21 9.43
C GLY A 223 21.22 -6.77 8.42
N ALA A 224 21.84 -7.92 8.72
CA ALA A 224 22.73 -8.62 7.80
C ALA A 224 21.98 -9.15 6.55
N ALA A 225 20.79 -9.73 6.72
CA ALA A 225 19.96 -10.20 5.62
C ALA A 225 19.50 -9.05 4.71
N ASP A 226 19.07 -7.93 5.30
CA ASP A 226 18.65 -6.72 4.58
C ASP A 226 19.78 -6.13 3.73
N LEU A 227 21.01 -6.12 4.25
CA LEU A 227 22.17 -5.67 3.50
C LEU A 227 22.51 -6.63 2.35
N LEU A 228 22.43 -7.95 2.58
CA LEU A 228 22.61 -8.95 1.53
C LEU A 228 21.56 -8.82 0.43
N GLU A 229 20.29 -8.61 0.78
CA GLU A 229 19.21 -8.41 -0.20
C GLU A 229 19.48 -7.17 -1.04
N ALA A 230 19.84 -6.04 -0.44
CA ALA A 230 20.16 -4.83 -1.19
C ALA A 230 21.34 -5.05 -2.17
N LYS A 231 22.45 -5.63 -1.70
CA LYS A 231 23.63 -5.86 -2.53
C LYS A 231 23.42 -6.93 -3.61
N SER A 232 22.53 -7.89 -3.38
CA SER A 232 22.31 -9.01 -4.30
C SER A 232 21.87 -8.58 -5.71
N ARG A 233 21.24 -7.40 -5.84
CA ARG A 233 20.75 -6.85 -7.11
C ARG A 233 21.87 -6.33 -8.01
N ASP A 234 23.02 -5.98 -7.42
CA ASP A 234 24.16 -5.35 -8.09
C ASP A 234 25.38 -6.29 -8.21
N LEU A 235 25.20 -7.60 -8.01
CA LEU A 235 26.30 -8.55 -8.12
C LEU A 235 26.80 -8.66 -9.57
N ASP A 236 28.10 -8.48 -9.77
CA ASP A 236 28.72 -8.70 -11.09
C ASP A 236 29.02 -10.19 -11.28
N ALA A 237 28.45 -10.79 -12.33
CA ALA A 237 28.67 -12.19 -12.70
C ALA A 237 30.14 -12.53 -13.02
N ARG A 238 30.99 -11.53 -13.29
CA ARG A 238 32.43 -11.69 -13.53
C ARG A 238 33.24 -11.82 -12.26
N GLU A 239 32.69 -11.37 -11.12
CA GLU A 239 33.38 -11.40 -9.84
C GLU A 239 33.01 -12.63 -9.02
N LYS A 240 33.90 -13.04 -8.10
CA LYS A 240 33.60 -14.06 -7.09
C LYS A 240 33.29 -13.36 -5.78
N PRO A 241 32.02 -13.08 -5.45
CA PRO A 241 31.66 -12.25 -4.29
C PRO A 241 31.81 -13.08 -3.00
N THR A 242 33.05 -13.29 -2.58
CA THR A 242 33.40 -14.22 -1.49
C THR A 242 32.86 -13.72 -0.15
N SER A 243 32.98 -12.42 0.13
CA SER A 243 32.47 -11.82 1.36
C SER A 243 30.94 -11.89 1.44
N PHE A 244 30.24 -11.68 0.31
CA PHE A 244 28.79 -11.85 0.22
C PHE A 244 28.37 -13.26 0.60
N TRP A 245 28.95 -14.28 -0.05
CA TRP A 245 28.56 -15.67 0.22
C TRP A 245 28.98 -16.14 1.61
N ARG A 246 30.10 -15.64 2.15
CA ARG A 246 30.52 -15.92 3.52
C ARG A 246 29.52 -15.38 4.53
N LEU A 247 29.09 -14.12 4.38
CA LEU A 247 28.07 -13.53 5.25
C LEU A 247 26.73 -14.24 5.09
N PHE A 248 26.33 -14.54 3.85
CA PHE A 248 25.11 -15.29 3.54
C PHE A 248 25.08 -16.64 4.27
N ASP A 249 26.17 -17.41 4.21
CA ASP A 249 26.23 -18.74 4.84
C ASP A 249 26.12 -18.67 6.36
N ARG A 250 26.64 -17.62 6.99
CA ARG A 250 26.51 -17.35 8.44
C ARG A 250 25.10 -16.92 8.81
N ALA A 251 24.54 -15.97 8.07
CA ALA A 251 23.19 -15.47 8.28
C ALA A 251 22.14 -16.58 8.07
N LEU A 252 22.35 -17.48 7.10
CA LEU A 252 21.47 -18.62 6.86
C LEU A 252 21.44 -19.59 8.05
N GLU A 253 22.58 -19.89 8.66
CA GLU A 253 22.64 -20.77 9.83
C GLU A 253 21.89 -20.17 11.02
N ALA A 254 22.08 -18.87 11.24
CA ALA A 254 21.41 -18.11 12.29
C ALA A 254 19.89 -18.04 12.06
N ALA A 255 19.47 -17.65 10.86
CA ALA A 255 18.06 -17.58 10.47
C ALA A 255 17.37 -18.95 10.57
N GLY A 256 18.08 -20.05 10.28
CA GLY A 256 17.56 -21.42 10.43
C GLY A 256 17.39 -21.90 11.87
N SER A 257 17.69 -21.03 12.84
CA SER A 257 17.50 -21.23 14.28
C SER A 257 16.55 -20.21 14.90
N GLU A 258 16.02 -19.26 14.11
CA GLU A 258 15.01 -18.32 14.59
C GLU A 258 13.70 -19.07 14.88
N PRO A 259 13.12 -18.94 16.09
CA PRO A 259 11.82 -19.51 16.35
C PRO A 259 10.78 -19.03 15.34
N LEU A 260 9.96 -19.97 14.87
CA LEU A 260 8.81 -19.68 14.03
C LEU A 260 7.94 -18.60 14.68
N PHE A 261 7.29 -17.81 13.83
CA PHE A 261 6.15 -17.04 14.28
C PHE A 261 5.11 -18.01 14.85
N GLU A 262 4.90 -17.94 16.16
CA GLU A 262 3.68 -18.44 16.77
C GLU A 262 2.66 -17.30 16.59
N PRO A 263 1.68 -17.42 15.69
CA PRO A 263 0.63 -16.43 15.62
C PRO A 263 0.02 -16.31 17.00
N ASP A 264 0.07 -15.11 17.58
CA ASP A 264 -0.90 -14.75 18.60
C ASP A 264 -2.24 -14.96 17.92
N TYR A 265 -2.94 -16.02 18.32
CA TYR A 265 -4.25 -16.36 17.80
C TYR A 265 -5.21 -15.24 18.22
N HIS A 266 -5.17 -14.11 17.52
CA HIS A 266 -6.18 -13.10 17.63
C HIS A 266 -7.46 -13.74 17.11
N ILE A 267 -8.29 -14.15 18.06
CA ILE A 267 -9.63 -14.65 17.80
C ILE A 267 -10.47 -13.44 17.41
N GLU A 268 -10.46 -13.09 16.13
CA GLU A 268 -11.45 -12.16 15.60
C GLU A 268 -12.75 -12.94 15.38
N ARG A 269 -13.81 -12.56 16.11
CA ARG A 269 -15.16 -13.13 15.98
C ARG A 269 -15.23 -14.67 16.11
N GLY A 270 -14.38 -15.28 16.93
CA GLY A 270 -14.42 -16.72 17.18
C GLY A 270 -13.67 -17.57 16.15
N GLN A 271 -12.93 -16.96 15.22
CA GLN A 271 -12.09 -17.66 14.24
C GLN A 271 -10.62 -17.23 14.38
N VAL A 272 -9.72 -18.19 14.18
CA VAL A 272 -8.28 -17.92 14.06
C VAL A 272 -8.05 -17.21 12.73
N ALA A 273 -7.51 -15.99 12.78
CA ALA A 273 -7.11 -15.28 11.58
C ALA A 273 -6.09 -16.13 10.77
N PRO A 274 -6.26 -16.27 9.45
CA PRO A 274 -5.31 -17.02 8.64
C PRO A 274 -3.93 -16.36 8.64
N VAL A 275 -2.88 -17.18 8.66
CA VAL A 275 -1.50 -16.70 8.55
C VAL A 275 -1.25 -16.22 7.11
N ASP A 276 -0.77 -14.99 6.98
CA ASP A 276 -0.24 -14.46 5.72
C ASP A 276 1.25 -14.86 5.61
N TRP A 277 1.50 -15.98 4.96
CA TRP A 277 2.85 -16.53 4.82
C TRP A 277 3.76 -15.65 3.95
N VAL A 278 3.18 -14.86 3.04
CA VAL A 278 3.93 -13.93 2.20
C VAL A 278 4.40 -12.75 3.03
N ALA A 279 3.49 -12.12 3.79
CA ALA A 279 3.83 -11.02 4.68
C ALA A 279 4.86 -11.46 5.74
N GLU A 280 4.74 -12.66 6.29
CA GLU A 280 5.78 -13.19 7.18
C GLU A 280 7.11 -13.41 6.45
N ALA A 281 7.11 -14.04 5.27
CA ALA A 281 8.35 -14.34 4.56
C ALA A 281 9.15 -13.08 4.21
N ILE A 282 8.52 -12.01 3.74
CA ILE A 282 9.21 -10.76 3.36
C ILE A 282 9.75 -9.98 4.58
N ASN A 283 9.24 -10.26 5.78
CA ASN A 283 9.63 -9.55 7.01
C ASN A 283 10.59 -10.35 7.91
N ARG A 284 10.95 -11.58 7.53
CA ARG A 284 11.81 -12.49 8.32
C ARG A 284 13.15 -12.69 7.62
N SER A 285 14.21 -12.84 8.41
CA SER A 285 15.59 -13.03 7.92
C SER A 285 15.68 -14.14 6.88
N MET A 286 15.02 -15.28 7.10
CA MET A 286 15.04 -16.42 6.19
C MET A 286 14.45 -16.10 4.80
N GLY A 287 13.36 -15.35 4.72
CA GLY A 287 12.77 -14.97 3.43
C GLY A 287 13.51 -13.80 2.76
N ILE A 288 14.07 -12.88 3.54
CA ILE A 288 14.97 -11.82 3.04
C ILE A 288 16.23 -12.47 2.41
N LEU A 289 16.84 -13.46 3.06
CA LEU A 289 17.95 -14.24 2.51
C LEU A 289 17.55 -14.99 1.24
N ALA A 290 16.34 -15.56 1.18
CA ALA A 290 15.86 -16.20 -0.03
C ALA A 290 15.69 -15.21 -1.19
N THR A 291 15.24 -14.00 -0.89
CA THR A 291 15.15 -12.92 -1.87
C THR A 291 16.54 -12.54 -2.39
N ALA A 292 17.50 -12.36 -1.47
CA ALA A 292 18.89 -12.10 -1.81
C ALA A 292 19.49 -13.21 -2.70
N PHE A 293 19.19 -14.47 -2.39
CA PHE A 293 19.65 -15.61 -3.17
C PHE A 293 19.07 -15.63 -4.58
N VAL A 294 17.77 -15.38 -4.74
CA VAL A 294 17.12 -15.34 -6.06
C VAL A 294 17.62 -14.16 -6.89
N ASN A 295 17.76 -12.97 -6.30
CA ASN A 295 18.37 -11.81 -6.95
C ASN A 295 19.81 -12.12 -7.44
N ALA A 296 20.59 -12.84 -6.63
CA ALA A 296 21.93 -13.27 -7.03
C ALA A 296 21.90 -14.22 -8.25
N ILE A 297 20.93 -15.13 -8.33
CA ILE A 297 20.73 -15.98 -9.53
C ILE A 297 20.41 -15.10 -10.75
N TYR A 298 19.48 -14.14 -10.62
CA TYR A 298 19.16 -13.20 -11.71
C TYR A 298 20.39 -12.42 -12.18
N ALA A 299 21.21 -11.93 -11.27
CA ALA A 299 22.44 -11.20 -11.57
C ALA A 299 23.46 -12.03 -12.36
N LEU A 300 23.52 -13.34 -12.09
CA LEU A 300 24.37 -14.29 -12.83
C LEU A 300 23.85 -14.60 -14.25
N ARG A 301 22.60 -14.26 -14.56
CA ARG A 301 21.94 -14.45 -15.87
C ARG A 301 22.12 -15.87 -16.46
N PRO A 302 21.77 -16.94 -15.72
CA PRO A 302 21.75 -18.28 -16.30
C PRO A 302 20.74 -18.35 -17.46
N GLY A 303 21.06 -19.18 -18.46
CA GLY A 303 20.15 -19.50 -19.56
C GLY A 303 19.03 -20.44 -19.15
N GLN A 304 18.05 -20.61 -20.03
CA GLN A 304 16.97 -21.58 -19.84
C GLN A 304 17.51 -23.01 -19.91
N GLY A 305 17.15 -23.85 -18.94
CA GLY A 305 17.59 -25.25 -18.86
C GLY A 305 19.05 -25.43 -18.44
N ASP A 306 19.68 -24.39 -17.89
CA ASP A 306 20.98 -24.48 -17.24
C ASP A 306 20.88 -25.24 -15.90
N THR A 307 21.85 -25.04 -15.01
CA THR A 307 21.83 -25.57 -13.66
C THR A 307 22.18 -24.46 -12.68
N LEU A 308 21.77 -24.60 -11.41
CA LEU A 308 22.24 -23.71 -10.35
C LEU A 308 23.76 -23.82 -10.10
N GLY A 309 24.43 -24.82 -10.68
CA GLY A 309 25.88 -24.97 -10.63
C GLY A 309 26.43 -24.96 -9.20
N SER A 310 27.36 -24.05 -8.92
CA SER A 310 27.99 -23.89 -7.60
C SER A 310 27.03 -23.39 -6.51
N LEU A 311 25.84 -22.87 -6.87
CA LEU A 311 24.83 -22.40 -5.93
C LEU A 311 23.90 -23.50 -5.44
N THR A 312 23.91 -24.68 -6.07
CA THR A 312 23.00 -25.79 -5.76
C THR A 312 23.00 -26.17 -4.27
N GLU A 313 24.18 -26.23 -3.64
CA GLU A 313 24.28 -26.60 -2.23
C GLU A 313 23.68 -25.52 -1.31
N ARG A 314 23.88 -24.25 -1.63
CA ARG A 314 23.25 -23.14 -0.90
C ARG A 314 21.74 -23.14 -1.10
N ALA A 315 21.27 -23.40 -2.31
CA ALA A 315 19.85 -23.54 -2.62
C ALA A 315 19.21 -24.65 -1.79
N ASN A 316 19.88 -25.81 -1.69
CA ASN A 316 19.39 -26.95 -0.90
C ASN A 316 19.34 -26.66 0.60
N ARG A 317 20.35 -25.98 1.15
CA ARG A 317 20.37 -25.55 2.56
C ARG A 317 19.26 -24.54 2.83
N LEU A 318 19.16 -23.51 2.00
CA LEU A 318 18.18 -22.43 2.12
C LEU A 318 16.74 -22.97 2.01
N MET A 319 16.43 -23.79 1.02
CA MET A 319 15.09 -24.31 0.74
C MET A 319 14.80 -25.65 1.43
N SER A 320 15.61 -26.06 2.43
CA SER A 320 15.56 -27.38 3.04
C SER A 320 14.19 -27.69 3.68
N PRO A 321 13.45 -28.73 3.26
CA PRO A 321 12.15 -29.10 3.85
C PRO A 321 12.28 -29.79 5.22
N LYS A 322 13.52 -29.99 5.73
CA LYS A 322 13.76 -30.71 6.99
C LYS A 322 13.35 -29.92 8.23
N LYS A 323 13.27 -28.59 8.10
CA LYS A 323 13.06 -27.64 9.18
C LYS A 323 11.93 -26.67 8.78
N PRO A 324 10.90 -26.46 9.63
CA PRO A 324 9.82 -25.53 9.35
C PRO A 324 10.26 -24.08 9.15
N GLU A 325 11.35 -23.64 9.80
CA GLU A 325 11.90 -22.28 9.75
C GLU A 325 12.26 -21.86 8.31
N HIS A 326 12.67 -22.83 7.50
CA HIS A 326 12.99 -22.65 6.08
C HIS A 326 11.76 -22.50 5.18
N ARG A 327 10.54 -22.58 5.72
CA ARG A 327 9.30 -22.36 4.96
C ARG A 327 9.25 -20.96 4.38
N TYR A 328 9.69 -19.94 5.12
CA TYR A 328 9.76 -18.57 4.62
C TYR A 328 10.62 -18.46 3.35
N ALA A 329 11.74 -19.18 3.30
CA ALA A 329 12.56 -19.23 2.09
C ALA A 329 11.80 -19.89 0.94
N ARG A 330 11.10 -21.01 1.18
CA ARG A 330 10.33 -21.70 0.15
C ARG A 330 9.10 -20.91 -0.33
N VAL A 331 8.49 -20.07 0.51
CA VAL A 331 7.45 -19.10 0.08
C VAL A 331 8.01 -18.14 -0.97
N ILE A 332 9.20 -17.60 -0.74
CA ILE A 332 9.89 -16.77 -1.74
C ILE A 332 10.28 -17.59 -2.97
N GLY A 333 10.74 -18.84 -2.79
CA GLY A 333 10.99 -19.77 -3.88
C GLY A 333 9.74 -20.04 -4.73
N ALA A 334 8.58 -20.17 -4.10
CA ALA A 334 7.29 -20.39 -4.76
C ALA A 334 6.85 -19.16 -5.57
N SER A 335 7.04 -17.96 -5.03
CA SER A 335 6.71 -16.71 -5.74
C SER A 335 7.62 -16.41 -6.93
N ARG A 336 8.72 -17.16 -7.10
CA ARG A 336 9.67 -17.07 -8.21
C ARG A 336 9.84 -18.40 -8.95
N ILE A 337 8.95 -19.36 -8.72
CA ILE A 337 9.15 -20.73 -9.19
C ILE A 337 9.15 -20.83 -10.71
N SER A 338 8.41 -19.98 -11.43
CA SER A 338 8.42 -19.97 -12.90
C SER A 338 9.82 -19.67 -13.44
N TYR A 339 10.52 -18.70 -12.84
CA TYR A 339 11.92 -18.41 -13.18
C TYR A 339 12.87 -19.54 -12.75
N LEU A 340 12.77 -20.00 -11.50
CA LEU A 340 13.65 -21.07 -11.00
C LEU A 340 13.48 -22.39 -11.75
N TYR A 341 12.27 -22.70 -12.17
CA TYR A 341 11.94 -23.87 -12.97
C TYR A 341 12.44 -23.71 -14.41
N ALA A 342 12.37 -22.52 -15.00
CA ALA A 342 12.96 -22.25 -16.31
C ALA A 342 14.50 -22.37 -16.29
N VAL A 343 15.15 -21.95 -15.20
CA VAL A 343 16.61 -22.04 -15.03
C VAL A 343 17.05 -23.49 -14.79
N ASP A 344 16.52 -24.15 -13.75
CA ASP A 344 16.89 -25.52 -13.38
C ASP A 344 15.63 -26.36 -13.08
N PRO A 345 14.99 -26.94 -14.11
CA PRO A 345 13.76 -27.73 -13.94
C PRO A 345 13.97 -28.94 -13.04
N ALA A 346 15.14 -29.58 -13.11
CA ALA A 346 15.44 -30.79 -12.35
C ALA A 346 15.57 -30.49 -10.85
N TRP A 347 16.28 -29.43 -10.49
CA TRP A 347 16.36 -28.98 -9.10
C TRP A 347 15.00 -28.53 -8.58
N SER A 348 14.27 -27.71 -9.34
CA SER A 348 12.96 -27.19 -8.91
C SER A 348 11.94 -28.31 -8.70
N ALA A 349 11.89 -29.30 -9.60
CA ALA A 349 11.05 -30.48 -9.48
C ALA A 349 11.38 -31.35 -8.25
N LYS A 350 12.64 -31.40 -7.86
CA LYS A 350 13.10 -32.18 -6.69
C LYS A 350 12.90 -31.44 -5.37
N THR A 351 13.12 -30.12 -5.36
CA THR A 351 13.27 -29.34 -4.12
C THR A 351 12.02 -28.53 -3.77
N LEU A 352 11.35 -27.90 -4.75
CA LEU A 352 10.23 -26.99 -4.50
C LEU A 352 8.87 -27.63 -4.81
N ILE A 353 8.72 -28.31 -5.95
CA ILE A 353 7.44 -28.90 -6.37
C ILE A 353 6.80 -29.82 -5.31
N PRO A 354 7.54 -30.69 -4.58
CA PRO A 354 6.93 -31.56 -3.57
C PRO A 354 6.24 -30.80 -2.44
N ALA A 355 6.64 -29.56 -2.15
CA ALA A 355 6.06 -28.74 -1.09
C ALA A 355 4.67 -28.18 -1.45
N PHE A 356 4.29 -28.16 -2.74
CA PHE A 356 2.93 -27.84 -3.18
C PHE A 356 1.95 -29.00 -2.92
N SER A 357 2.46 -30.20 -2.63
CA SER A 357 1.61 -31.33 -2.32
C SER A 357 0.97 -31.16 -0.94
N TRP A 358 -0.33 -31.44 -0.86
CA TRP A 358 -1.13 -31.38 0.38
C TRP A 358 -0.83 -32.51 1.38
N ARG A 359 0.41 -33.04 1.37
CA ARG A 359 0.90 -34.00 2.38
C ARG A 359 1.19 -33.33 3.71
N GLN A 360 1.56 -32.05 3.68
CA GLN A 360 1.75 -31.20 4.85
C GLN A 360 0.95 -29.91 4.63
N GLU A 361 -0.12 -29.74 5.41
CA GLU A 361 -1.13 -28.71 5.17
C GLU A 361 -0.56 -27.27 5.25
N GLU A 362 0.19 -26.95 6.30
CA GLU A 362 0.81 -25.62 6.46
C GLU A 362 1.85 -25.32 5.37
N GLU A 363 2.57 -26.35 4.95
CA GLU A 363 3.60 -26.21 3.92
C GLU A 363 2.96 -25.89 2.57
N ALA A 364 1.96 -26.67 2.16
CA ALA A 364 1.23 -26.46 0.92
C ALA A 364 0.53 -25.09 0.92
N MET A 365 -0.12 -24.70 2.02
CA MET A 365 -0.75 -23.38 2.17
C MET A 365 0.25 -22.25 1.92
N ALA A 366 1.43 -22.32 2.54
CA ALA A 366 2.48 -21.31 2.37
C ALA A 366 3.03 -21.27 0.93
N MET A 367 3.29 -22.44 0.33
CA MET A 367 3.77 -22.53 -1.05
C MET A 367 2.77 -21.95 -2.04
N TRP A 368 1.47 -22.25 -1.87
CA TRP A 368 0.43 -21.75 -2.75
C TRP A 368 0.16 -20.27 -2.56
N GLN A 369 0.20 -19.74 -1.33
CA GLN A 369 0.15 -18.29 -1.10
C GLN A 369 1.36 -17.59 -1.75
N GLY A 370 2.56 -18.17 -1.61
CA GLY A 370 3.78 -17.67 -2.25
C GLY A 370 3.66 -17.63 -3.77
N TYR A 371 3.21 -18.72 -4.41
CA TYR A 371 3.01 -18.76 -5.86
C TYR A 371 1.91 -17.80 -6.32
N ALA A 372 0.79 -17.71 -5.58
CA ALA A 372 -0.31 -16.81 -5.89
C ALA A 372 0.09 -15.33 -5.87
N TRP A 373 1.14 -14.95 -5.15
CA TRP A 373 1.61 -13.56 -5.07
C TRP A 373 2.14 -13.01 -6.40
N GLN A 374 2.76 -13.85 -7.23
CA GLN A 374 3.28 -13.50 -8.56
C GLN A 374 3.10 -14.67 -9.53
N MET A 375 1.86 -15.14 -9.63
CA MET A 375 1.54 -16.37 -10.32
C MET A 375 1.71 -16.22 -11.84
N ARG A 376 2.54 -17.09 -12.41
CA ARG A 376 2.76 -17.19 -13.86
C ARG A 376 2.58 -18.60 -14.33
N ILE A 377 1.69 -18.80 -15.30
CA ILE A 377 1.26 -20.12 -15.75
C ILE A 377 2.02 -20.49 -17.03
N ASP A 378 3.22 -21.06 -16.86
CA ASP A 378 4.00 -21.67 -17.94
C ASP A 378 3.56 -23.13 -18.17
N PRO A 379 3.41 -23.61 -19.43
CA PRO A 379 3.01 -24.99 -19.71
C PRO A 379 3.87 -26.08 -19.05
N GLN A 380 5.19 -25.87 -18.95
CA GLN A 380 6.10 -26.88 -18.41
C GLN A 380 5.97 -26.98 -16.88
N LEU A 381 5.99 -25.84 -16.19
CA LEU A 381 5.74 -25.75 -14.76
C LEU A 381 4.33 -26.22 -14.40
N TRP A 382 3.33 -25.82 -15.20
CA TRP A 382 1.94 -26.20 -14.98
C TRP A 382 1.76 -27.72 -14.96
N ALA A 383 2.40 -28.45 -15.87
CA ALA A 383 2.36 -29.91 -15.86
C ALA A 383 2.84 -30.52 -14.53
N ALA A 384 3.78 -29.87 -13.84
CA ALA A 384 4.27 -30.29 -12.54
C ALA A 384 3.36 -29.87 -11.38
N LEU A 385 2.72 -28.70 -11.45
CA LEU A 385 1.84 -28.16 -10.39
C LEU A 385 0.40 -28.67 -10.47
N LYS A 386 -0.09 -28.98 -11.67
CA LYS A 386 -1.47 -29.42 -11.96
C LYS A 386 -2.00 -30.49 -11.00
N PRO A 387 -1.25 -31.57 -10.65
CA PRO A 387 -1.74 -32.59 -9.74
C PRO A 387 -2.07 -32.09 -8.32
N HIS A 388 -1.61 -30.89 -7.97
CA HIS A 388 -1.74 -30.29 -6.65
C HIS A 388 -2.69 -29.07 -6.62
N PHE A 389 -3.17 -28.63 -7.79
CA PHE A 389 -3.91 -27.37 -7.93
C PHE A 389 -5.36 -27.45 -7.44
N LEU A 390 -6.17 -28.39 -7.95
CA LEU A 390 -7.60 -28.47 -7.59
C LEU A 390 -7.91 -28.59 -6.09
N PRO A 391 -7.11 -29.29 -5.26
CA PRO A 391 -7.36 -29.35 -3.82
C PRO A 391 -7.25 -27.99 -3.10
N LEU A 392 -6.73 -26.93 -3.73
CA LEU A 392 -6.79 -25.55 -3.23
C LEU A 392 -8.21 -25.13 -2.89
N PHE A 393 -9.16 -25.54 -3.72
CA PHE A 393 -10.54 -25.10 -3.68
C PHE A 393 -11.40 -25.91 -2.72
N GLU A 394 -10.81 -26.72 -1.85
CA GLU A 394 -11.55 -27.27 -0.72
C GLU A 394 -12.00 -26.14 0.22
N HIS A 395 -13.22 -26.23 0.73
CA HIS A 395 -13.86 -25.16 1.51
C HIS A 395 -12.98 -24.64 2.66
N ASP A 396 -12.39 -25.53 3.46
CA ASP A 396 -11.59 -25.15 4.63
C ASP A 396 -10.25 -24.49 4.24
N ARG A 397 -9.71 -24.83 3.07
CA ARG A 397 -8.49 -24.20 2.54
C ARG A 397 -8.78 -22.81 1.99
N MET A 398 -9.86 -22.65 1.24
CA MET A 398 -10.27 -21.36 0.69
C MET A 398 -10.50 -20.31 1.78
N GLN A 399 -11.01 -20.70 2.94
CA GLN A 399 -11.15 -19.80 4.10
C GLN A 399 -9.80 -19.33 4.68
N ARG A 400 -8.72 -20.06 4.42
CA ARG A 400 -7.38 -19.79 4.95
C ARG A 400 -6.47 -19.03 3.99
N PHE A 401 -6.86 -18.87 2.73
CA PHE A 401 -6.03 -18.21 1.73
C PHE A 401 -5.93 -16.68 1.90
N GLY A 402 -6.84 -16.08 2.67
CA GLY A 402 -6.84 -14.63 2.89
C GLY A 402 -6.78 -13.85 1.56
N ALA A 403 -5.91 -12.83 1.49
CA ALA A 403 -5.75 -12.00 0.30
C ALA A 403 -5.31 -12.78 -0.97
N ALA A 404 -4.64 -13.93 -0.82
CA ALA A 404 -4.20 -14.74 -1.96
C ALA A 404 -5.35 -15.51 -2.64
N ALA A 405 -6.52 -15.63 -2.00
CA ALA A 405 -7.67 -16.35 -2.53
C ALA A 405 -8.15 -15.78 -3.88
N ARG A 406 -8.10 -14.45 -4.02
CA ARG A 406 -8.41 -13.74 -5.28
C ARG A 406 -7.53 -14.27 -6.41
N ASN A 407 -6.21 -14.22 -6.24
CA ASN A 407 -5.26 -14.64 -7.27
C ASN A 407 -5.41 -16.12 -7.63
N VAL A 408 -5.69 -16.99 -6.65
CA VAL A 408 -5.98 -18.42 -6.89
C VAL A 408 -7.27 -18.62 -7.69
N ALA A 409 -8.31 -17.83 -7.44
CA ALA A 409 -9.55 -17.88 -8.21
C ALA A 409 -9.35 -17.43 -9.65
N GLN A 410 -8.61 -16.33 -9.85
CA GLN A 410 -8.22 -15.83 -11.18
C GLN A 410 -7.34 -16.85 -11.93
N ALA A 411 -6.49 -17.59 -11.22
CA ALA A 411 -5.71 -18.70 -11.77
C ALA A 411 -6.56 -19.76 -12.46
N LEU A 412 -7.66 -20.15 -11.80
CA LEU A 412 -8.56 -21.18 -12.31
C LEU A 412 -9.17 -20.75 -13.66
N MET A 413 -9.50 -19.46 -13.76
CA MET A 413 -10.04 -18.87 -14.99
C MET A 413 -8.97 -18.84 -16.10
N LEU A 414 -7.76 -18.39 -15.77
CA LEU A 414 -6.63 -18.36 -16.71
C LEU A 414 -6.26 -19.76 -17.23
N VAL A 415 -6.18 -20.77 -16.36
CA VAL A 415 -5.91 -22.18 -16.75
C VAL A 415 -6.95 -22.69 -17.74
N GLY A 416 -8.21 -22.34 -17.52
CA GLY A 416 -9.32 -22.72 -18.41
C GLY A 416 -9.17 -22.21 -19.83
N ILE A 417 -8.54 -21.04 -19.99
CA ILE A 417 -8.32 -20.39 -21.28
C ILE A 417 -6.99 -20.78 -21.91
N ALA A 418 -5.91 -20.76 -21.15
CA ALA A 418 -4.55 -20.99 -21.64
C ALA A 418 -4.36 -22.42 -22.18
N PHE A 419 -4.97 -23.42 -21.54
CA PHE A 419 -4.82 -24.83 -21.92
C PHE A 419 -6.08 -25.46 -22.53
N GLY A 420 -7.18 -24.71 -22.53
CA GLY A 420 -8.44 -25.14 -23.10
C GLY A 420 -9.30 -26.02 -22.17
N PRO A 421 -10.50 -26.40 -22.65
CA PRO A 421 -11.59 -26.87 -21.80
C PRO A 421 -11.42 -28.29 -21.26
N ASP A 422 -10.49 -29.07 -21.81
CA ASP A 422 -10.23 -30.45 -21.41
C ASP A 422 -9.02 -30.60 -20.49
N GLU A 423 -8.35 -29.49 -20.18
CA GLU A 423 -7.19 -29.48 -19.29
C GLU A 423 -7.54 -29.94 -17.87
N LEU A 424 -8.65 -29.41 -17.35
CA LEU A 424 -9.25 -29.82 -16.08
C LEU A 424 -10.63 -30.43 -16.32
N LYS A 425 -10.98 -31.45 -15.53
CA LYS A 425 -12.31 -32.06 -15.65
C LYS A 425 -13.37 -31.05 -15.28
N ARG A 426 -14.44 -31.02 -16.08
CA ARG A 426 -15.58 -30.11 -15.91
C ARG A 426 -16.12 -30.11 -14.47
N GLU A 427 -16.38 -31.29 -13.90
CA GLU A 427 -16.97 -31.40 -12.56
C GLU A 427 -16.03 -30.90 -11.47
N ASP A 428 -14.72 -31.08 -11.64
CA ASP A 428 -13.73 -30.61 -10.68
C ASP A 428 -13.65 -29.07 -10.66
N VAL A 429 -13.63 -28.44 -11.84
CA VAL A 429 -13.67 -26.96 -11.96
C VAL A 429 -14.97 -26.41 -11.40
N ARG A 430 -16.11 -27.06 -11.70
CA ARG A 430 -17.40 -26.65 -11.16
C ARG A 430 -17.45 -26.75 -9.64
N ASN A 431 -16.92 -27.84 -9.07
CA ASN A 431 -16.85 -28.00 -7.62
C ASN A 431 -15.90 -26.99 -6.97
N ALA A 432 -14.78 -26.65 -7.63
CA ALA A 432 -13.89 -25.59 -7.18
C ALA A 432 -14.61 -24.24 -7.11
N LEU A 433 -15.31 -23.84 -8.16
CA LEU A 433 -16.13 -22.62 -8.17
C LEU A 433 -17.22 -22.66 -7.09
N ARG A 434 -17.90 -23.79 -6.88
CA ARG A 434 -18.93 -23.93 -5.82
C ARG A 434 -18.37 -23.71 -4.40
N SER A 435 -17.17 -24.21 -4.14
CA SER A 435 -16.54 -24.17 -2.81
C SER A 435 -15.92 -22.82 -2.43
N MET A 436 -15.65 -21.96 -3.41
CA MET A 436 -15.16 -20.60 -3.15
C MET A 436 -16.16 -19.80 -2.31
N PRO A 437 -15.70 -18.96 -1.37
CA PRO A 437 -16.53 -17.91 -0.76
C PRO A 437 -17.18 -17.00 -1.81
N GLN A 438 -18.26 -16.31 -1.43
CA GLN A 438 -19.04 -15.49 -2.37
C GLN A 438 -18.22 -14.38 -3.05
N ASP A 439 -17.44 -13.65 -2.26
CA ASP A 439 -16.54 -12.59 -2.70
C ASP A 439 -15.47 -13.15 -3.65
N ILE A 440 -14.87 -14.28 -3.31
CA ILE A 440 -13.86 -14.92 -4.15
C ILE A 440 -14.43 -15.46 -5.47
N ARG A 441 -15.68 -15.95 -5.48
CA ARG A 441 -16.38 -16.26 -6.74
C ARG A 441 -16.63 -15.02 -7.59
N ALA A 442 -16.93 -13.89 -6.96
CA ALA A 442 -17.11 -12.62 -7.68
C ALA A 442 -15.78 -12.16 -8.29
N ASP A 443 -14.65 -12.32 -7.60
CA ASP A 443 -13.32 -12.05 -8.15
C ASP A 443 -12.99 -12.92 -9.39
N ALA A 444 -13.45 -14.18 -9.41
CA ALA A 444 -13.33 -15.05 -10.58
C ALA A 444 -14.17 -14.52 -11.77
N ALA A 445 -15.34 -13.94 -11.51
CA ALA A 445 -16.17 -13.31 -12.54
C ALA A 445 -15.57 -11.97 -13.00
N GLU A 446 -15.01 -11.17 -12.08
CA GLU A 446 -14.31 -9.91 -12.37
C GLU A 446 -13.12 -10.13 -13.32
N TRP A 447 -12.38 -11.23 -13.16
CA TRP A 447 -11.29 -11.58 -14.07
C TRP A 447 -11.72 -11.68 -15.54
N ILE A 448 -12.96 -12.13 -15.80
CA ILE A 448 -13.50 -12.17 -17.17
C ILE A 448 -13.58 -10.75 -17.75
N VAL A 449 -13.99 -9.76 -16.94
CA VAL A 449 -14.05 -8.36 -17.36
C VAL A 449 -12.65 -7.87 -17.72
N GLY A 450 -11.67 -8.08 -16.85
CA GLY A 450 -10.27 -7.68 -17.11
C GLY A 450 -9.68 -8.36 -18.35
N TYR A 451 -9.98 -9.64 -18.59
CA TYR A 451 -9.56 -10.37 -19.80
C TYR A 451 -10.16 -9.77 -21.09
N LEU A 452 -11.40 -9.28 -21.03
CA LEU A 452 -12.06 -8.65 -22.17
C LEU A 452 -11.59 -7.21 -22.40
N GLU A 453 -11.32 -6.46 -21.34
CA GLU A 453 -10.89 -5.06 -21.40
C GLU A 453 -9.39 -4.87 -21.69
N ALA A 454 -8.56 -5.92 -21.56
CA ALA A 454 -7.12 -5.84 -21.82
C ALA A 454 -6.80 -5.31 -23.23
N GLU A 455 -5.86 -4.36 -23.36
CA GLU A 455 -5.50 -3.85 -24.69
C GLU A 455 -4.71 -4.90 -25.48
N PRO A 456 -4.82 -4.93 -26.83
CA PRO A 456 -4.00 -5.81 -27.65
C PRO A 456 -2.51 -5.47 -27.47
N GLY A 457 -1.72 -6.43 -27.01
CA GLY A 457 -0.31 -6.18 -26.69
C GLY A 457 -0.04 -5.71 -25.26
N ASP A 458 -1.07 -5.61 -24.40
CA ASP A 458 -0.86 -5.37 -22.97
C ASP A 458 -0.13 -6.55 -22.34
N ASP A 459 1.12 -6.30 -21.98
CA ASP A 459 1.88 -7.10 -21.03
C ASP A 459 1.43 -6.65 -19.63
N GLN A 460 0.47 -7.37 -19.02
CA GLN A 460 -0.07 -7.06 -17.68
C GLN A 460 0.95 -7.30 -16.55
N GLY A 461 2.18 -6.82 -16.71
CA GLY A 461 3.23 -6.89 -15.69
C GLY A 461 4.35 -7.90 -15.96
N GLY A 462 4.89 -7.88 -17.17
CA GLY A 462 6.23 -8.35 -17.55
C GLY A 462 6.26 -9.74 -18.18
N ASP A 463 6.99 -9.95 -19.28
CA ASP A 463 7.34 -11.23 -19.94
C ASP A 463 6.18 -12.25 -20.13
N ASP A 464 4.92 -11.86 -19.92
CA ASP A 464 3.76 -12.74 -20.13
C ASP A 464 3.34 -12.68 -21.62
N GLU A 465 2.77 -13.77 -22.15
CA GLU A 465 2.29 -13.76 -23.54
C GLU A 465 1.18 -12.72 -23.70
N PRO A 466 1.26 -11.82 -24.70
CA PRO A 466 0.24 -10.82 -24.94
C PRO A 466 -1.15 -11.44 -25.09
N ILE A 467 -2.16 -10.81 -24.49
CA ILE A 467 -3.54 -11.24 -24.70
C ILE A 467 -3.96 -10.80 -26.11
N ASP A 468 -3.98 -11.75 -27.04
CA ASP A 468 -4.41 -11.50 -28.42
C ASP A 468 -5.95 -11.44 -28.58
N GLY A 469 -6.41 -10.84 -29.68
CA GLY A 469 -7.82 -10.83 -30.10
C GLY A 469 -8.60 -9.58 -29.67
N THR A 470 -9.78 -9.40 -30.30
CA THR A 470 -10.73 -8.35 -29.91
C THR A 470 -11.60 -8.82 -28.75
N PRO A 471 -12.23 -7.91 -27.98
CA PRO A 471 -13.19 -8.27 -26.93
C PRO A 471 -14.26 -9.27 -27.42
N ASP A 472 -14.77 -9.09 -28.64
CA ASP A 472 -15.75 -10.00 -29.27
C ASP A 472 -15.21 -11.43 -29.45
N SER A 473 -13.98 -11.58 -29.95
CA SER A 473 -13.36 -12.90 -30.16
C SER A 473 -12.96 -13.57 -28.84
N ARG A 474 -12.53 -12.78 -27.86
CA ARG A 474 -12.21 -13.23 -26.51
C ARG A 474 -13.47 -13.69 -25.79
N TRP A 475 -14.60 -13.00 -25.97
CA TRP A 475 -15.90 -13.42 -25.47
C TRP A 475 -16.28 -14.82 -25.96
N ASP A 476 -16.12 -15.09 -27.26
CA ASP A 476 -16.37 -16.41 -27.84
C ASP A 476 -15.57 -17.52 -27.18
N GLN A 477 -14.28 -17.25 -26.93
CA GLN A 477 -13.38 -18.18 -26.28
C GLN A 477 -13.78 -18.42 -24.82
N ILE A 478 -13.85 -17.36 -24.01
CA ILE A 478 -14.11 -17.46 -22.56
C ILE A 478 -15.51 -17.98 -22.27
N TRP A 479 -16.53 -17.50 -22.98
CA TRP A 479 -17.90 -17.84 -22.66
C TRP A 479 -18.23 -19.31 -22.92
N SER A 480 -17.64 -19.90 -23.97
CA SER A 480 -17.79 -21.33 -24.26
C SER A 480 -17.32 -22.21 -23.09
N TRP A 481 -16.23 -21.80 -22.44
CA TRP A 481 -15.67 -22.46 -21.28
C TRP A 481 -16.47 -22.16 -20.01
N VAL A 482 -16.77 -20.89 -19.73
CA VAL A 482 -17.55 -20.45 -18.56
C VAL A 482 -18.90 -21.16 -18.54
N ARG A 483 -19.64 -21.19 -19.65
CA ARG A 483 -20.93 -21.90 -19.74
C ARG A 483 -20.82 -23.39 -19.40
N ARG A 484 -19.68 -24.03 -19.70
CA ARG A 484 -19.45 -25.44 -19.39
C ARG A 484 -19.26 -25.66 -17.89
N VAL A 485 -18.53 -24.78 -17.21
CA VAL A 485 -18.05 -25.02 -15.83
C VAL A 485 -18.79 -24.24 -14.75
N TRP A 486 -19.31 -23.04 -15.05
CA TRP A 486 -19.89 -22.14 -14.06
C TRP A 486 -21.08 -22.80 -13.32
N PRO A 487 -21.19 -22.63 -11.98
CA PRO A 487 -22.33 -23.13 -11.21
C PRO A 487 -23.63 -22.44 -11.64
N SER A 488 -24.69 -23.21 -11.85
CA SER A 488 -26.01 -22.71 -12.30
C SER A 488 -27.05 -22.68 -11.17
N GLU A 489 -26.65 -23.04 -9.95
CA GLU A 489 -27.53 -23.07 -8.79
C GLU A 489 -27.90 -21.66 -8.34
N ALA A 490 -29.20 -21.40 -8.16
CA ALA A 490 -29.71 -20.09 -7.75
C ALA A 490 -29.11 -19.60 -6.41
N ILE A 491 -28.75 -20.50 -5.49
CA ILE A 491 -28.14 -20.15 -4.20
C ILE A 491 -26.72 -19.55 -4.34
N LEU A 492 -26.07 -19.78 -5.48
CA LEU A 492 -24.72 -19.27 -5.77
C LEU A 492 -24.76 -17.99 -6.62
N GLN A 493 -25.93 -17.61 -7.13
CA GLN A 493 -26.11 -16.37 -7.87
C GLN A 493 -26.23 -15.21 -6.88
N THR A 494 -25.44 -14.16 -7.11
CA THR A 494 -25.39 -12.98 -6.24
C THR A 494 -25.36 -11.71 -7.07
N SER A 495 -25.75 -10.59 -6.46
CA SER A 495 -25.71 -9.28 -7.14
C SER A 495 -24.31 -8.92 -7.63
N GLN A 496 -23.26 -9.28 -6.88
CA GLN A 496 -21.87 -9.03 -7.26
C GLN A 496 -21.48 -9.82 -8.51
N ILE A 497 -21.78 -11.12 -8.57
CA ILE A 497 -21.50 -11.95 -9.76
C ILE A 497 -22.33 -11.45 -10.96
N SER A 498 -23.59 -11.11 -10.72
CA SER A 498 -24.51 -10.55 -11.71
C SER A 498 -23.95 -9.26 -12.33
N GLU A 499 -23.43 -8.34 -11.51
CA GLU A 499 -22.79 -7.10 -11.98
C GLU A 499 -21.55 -7.41 -12.84
N GLN A 500 -20.67 -8.32 -12.41
CA GLN A 500 -19.47 -8.66 -13.20
C GLN A 500 -19.82 -9.29 -14.56
N PHE A 501 -20.84 -10.13 -14.63
CA PHE A 501 -21.30 -10.66 -15.92
C PHE A 501 -21.93 -9.60 -16.84
N ALA A 502 -22.65 -8.63 -16.29
CA ALA A 502 -23.16 -7.50 -17.06
C ALA A 502 -22.01 -6.64 -17.59
N LEU A 503 -20.99 -6.36 -16.77
CA LEU A 503 -19.79 -5.62 -17.17
C LEU A 503 -19.01 -6.38 -18.25
N ALA A 504 -18.88 -7.70 -18.14
CA ALA A 504 -18.25 -8.53 -19.16
C ALA A 504 -19.02 -8.45 -20.50
N ALA A 505 -20.36 -8.38 -20.47
CA ALA A 505 -21.12 -8.13 -21.69
C ALA A 505 -20.84 -6.74 -22.26
N ILE A 506 -20.85 -5.68 -21.42
CA ILE A 506 -20.58 -4.29 -21.82
C ILE A 506 -19.18 -4.13 -22.45
N ALA A 507 -18.18 -4.88 -21.97
CA ALA A 507 -16.82 -4.86 -22.50
C ALA A 507 -16.71 -5.38 -23.95
N THR A 508 -17.71 -6.10 -24.45
CA THR A 508 -17.77 -6.53 -25.86
C THR A 508 -18.32 -5.42 -26.76
N ASP A 509 -18.09 -5.51 -28.06
CA ASP A 509 -18.64 -4.59 -29.07
C ASP A 509 -19.78 -5.29 -29.82
N LYS A 510 -19.48 -5.92 -30.96
CA LYS A 510 -20.49 -6.54 -31.83
C LYS A 510 -21.12 -7.77 -31.19
N ALA A 511 -20.41 -8.41 -30.25
CA ALA A 511 -20.92 -9.55 -29.51
C ALA A 511 -21.92 -9.15 -28.41
N PHE A 512 -22.08 -7.86 -28.10
CA PHE A 512 -22.89 -7.37 -26.98
C PHE A 512 -24.30 -7.97 -26.91
N PRO A 513 -25.12 -7.98 -27.99
CA PRO A 513 -26.47 -8.56 -27.92
C PRO A 513 -26.48 -10.02 -27.47
N ARG A 514 -25.54 -10.82 -27.97
CA ARG A 514 -25.41 -12.23 -27.63
C ARG A 514 -24.79 -12.43 -26.25
N ALA A 515 -23.88 -11.55 -25.84
CA ALA A 515 -23.29 -11.56 -24.52
C ALA A 515 -24.38 -11.31 -23.45
N VAL A 516 -25.23 -10.30 -23.65
CA VAL A 516 -26.40 -10.02 -22.78
C VAL A 516 -27.33 -11.24 -22.68
N GLU A 517 -27.71 -11.84 -23.80
CA GLU A 517 -28.56 -13.05 -23.82
C GLU A 517 -27.91 -14.21 -23.04
N SER A 518 -26.60 -14.35 -23.19
CA SER A 518 -25.83 -15.41 -22.55
C SER A 518 -25.77 -15.29 -21.03
N VAL A 519 -25.59 -14.06 -20.52
CA VAL A 519 -25.46 -13.82 -19.07
C VAL A 519 -26.79 -13.66 -18.34
N ALA A 520 -27.87 -13.31 -19.05
CA ALA A 520 -29.19 -13.08 -18.45
C ALA A 520 -29.69 -14.21 -17.52
N PRO A 521 -29.46 -15.52 -17.78
CA PRO A 521 -29.87 -16.59 -16.87
C PRO A 521 -29.18 -16.58 -15.49
N TYR A 522 -28.10 -15.82 -15.33
CA TYR A 522 -27.34 -15.68 -14.08
C TYR A 522 -27.65 -14.37 -13.34
N ALA A 523 -28.58 -13.58 -13.86
CA ALA A 523 -28.87 -12.26 -13.33
C ALA A 523 -29.59 -12.32 -11.98
N VAL A 524 -29.07 -11.56 -11.03
CA VAL A 524 -29.76 -11.18 -9.80
C VAL A 524 -29.91 -9.66 -9.86
N PRO A 525 -31.13 -9.13 -10.07
CA PRO A 525 -31.36 -7.70 -10.14
C PRO A 525 -30.92 -7.01 -8.85
N ALA A 526 -30.10 -5.96 -8.96
CA ALA A 526 -29.60 -5.22 -7.81
C ALA A 526 -29.36 -3.74 -8.16
N TYR A 527 -29.05 -2.95 -7.13
CA TYR A 527 -28.52 -1.61 -7.35
C TYR A 527 -27.04 -1.71 -7.76
N THR A 528 -26.73 -1.33 -9.01
CA THR A 528 -25.38 -1.44 -9.60
C THR A 528 -24.98 -0.16 -10.30
N TYR A 529 -24.36 0.77 -9.56
CA TYR A 529 -23.85 2.03 -10.11
C TYR A 529 -22.82 1.79 -11.21
N HIS A 530 -21.89 0.85 -11.00
CA HIS A 530 -20.77 0.66 -11.91
C HIS A 530 -21.24 0.20 -13.30
N LEU A 531 -22.21 -0.72 -13.34
CA LEU A 531 -22.91 -1.12 -14.57
C LEU A 531 -23.51 0.08 -15.31
N ILE A 532 -24.30 0.91 -14.62
CA ILE A 532 -24.97 2.08 -15.23
C ILE A 532 -23.94 3.05 -15.80
N HIS A 533 -22.88 3.34 -15.03
CA HIS A 533 -21.81 4.22 -15.48
C HIS A 533 -21.12 3.68 -16.74
N LYS A 534 -20.67 2.42 -16.72
CA LYS A 534 -19.98 1.78 -17.85
C LYS A 534 -20.87 1.69 -19.09
N LEU A 535 -22.16 1.34 -18.94
CA LEU A 535 -23.10 1.34 -20.06
C LEU A 535 -23.31 2.75 -20.64
N SER A 536 -23.36 3.77 -19.78
CA SER A 536 -23.44 5.18 -20.20
C SER A 536 -22.20 5.64 -20.96
N GLU A 537 -21.00 5.13 -20.65
CA GLU A 537 -19.78 5.48 -21.38
C GLU A 537 -19.63 4.72 -22.70
N SER A 538 -20.29 3.57 -22.83
CA SER A 538 -20.28 2.75 -24.05
C SER A 538 -21.11 3.35 -25.19
N THR A 539 -21.00 2.77 -26.39
CA THR A 539 -21.86 3.10 -27.56
C THR A 539 -23.05 2.14 -27.73
N HIS A 540 -23.25 1.22 -26.79
CA HIS A 540 -24.31 0.21 -26.83
C HIS A 540 -25.72 0.80 -26.87
N PRO A 541 -26.05 1.89 -26.14
CA PRO A 541 -27.37 2.50 -26.23
C PRO A 541 -27.77 2.93 -27.65
N GLU A 542 -26.80 3.33 -28.49
CA GLU A 542 -27.04 3.64 -29.90
C GLU A 542 -26.99 2.39 -30.79
N GLN A 543 -25.95 1.57 -30.68
CA GLN A 543 -25.70 0.48 -31.62
C GLN A 543 -26.60 -0.74 -31.36
N HIS A 544 -26.97 -0.95 -30.10
CA HIS A 544 -27.65 -2.13 -29.59
C HIS A 544 -28.75 -1.74 -28.58
N ALA A 545 -29.65 -0.86 -29.00
CA ALA A 545 -30.68 -0.24 -28.16
C ALA A 545 -31.57 -1.27 -27.41
N GLU A 546 -32.08 -2.30 -28.11
CA GLU A 546 -32.90 -3.35 -27.50
C GLU A 546 -32.12 -4.15 -26.46
N SER A 547 -30.90 -4.60 -26.78
CA SER A 547 -30.05 -5.34 -25.84
C SER A 547 -29.62 -4.50 -24.64
N SER A 548 -29.42 -3.19 -24.82
CA SER A 548 -29.14 -2.26 -23.72
C SER A 548 -30.35 -2.15 -22.78
N LEU A 549 -31.56 -2.09 -23.33
CA LEU A 549 -32.80 -2.10 -22.54
C LEU A 549 -32.98 -3.44 -21.81
N VAL A 550 -32.72 -4.57 -22.48
CA VAL A 550 -32.73 -5.91 -21.85
C VAL A 550 -31.75 -5.98 -20.69
N LEU A 551 -30.51 -5.52 -20.88
CA LEU A 551 -29.49 -5.53 -19.83
C LEU A 551 -29.95 -4.73 -18.60
N LEU A 552 -30.42 -3.49 -18.80
CA LEU A 552 -30.94 -2.67 -17.71
C LEU A 552 -32.11 -3.35 -16.98
N ASP A 553 -33.07 -3.88 -17.74
CA ASP A 553 -34.28 -4.49 -17.17
C ASP A 553 -34.00 -5.79 -16.40
N THR A 554 -32.95 -6.50 -16.81
CA THR A 554 -32.60 -7.82 -16.27
C THR A 554 -31.67 -7.70 -15.05
N PHE A 555 -30.75 -6.73 -15.05
CA PHE A 555 -29.69 -6.64 -14.04
C PHE A 555 -29.91 -5.53 -13.00
N VAL A 556 -30.69 -4.49 -13.32
CA VAL A 556 -30.90 -3.35 -12.41
C VAL A 556 -32.23 -3.48 -11.67
N ALA A 557 -32.18 -3.38 -10.34
CA ALA A 557 -33.37 -3.27 -9.51
C ALA A 557 -33.79 -1.79 -9.36
N PRO A 558 -35.10 -1.47 -9.42
CA PRO A 558 -35.57 -0.12 -9.14
C PRO A 558 -35.39 0.20 -7.64
N ASP A 559 -34.33 0.95 -7.31
CA ASP A 559 -33.99 1.33 -5.94
C ASP A 559 -34.23 2.83 -5.69
N PRO A 560 -35.07 3.24 -4.71
CA PRO A 560 -35.24 4.63 -4.31
C PRO A 560 -33.94 5.37 -3.97
N MET A 561 -32.87 4.65 -3.59
CA MET A 561 -31.54 5.19 -3.30
C MET A 561 -30.62 5.35 -4.52
N LEU A 562 -31.07 5.07 -5.75
CA LEU A 562 -30.33 5.41 -6.98
C LEU A 562 -30.03 6.92 -7.02
N GLN A 563 -28.75 7.29 -6.89
CA GLN A 563 -28.28 8.69 -6.79
C GLN A 563 -27.84 9.30 -8.13
N PHE A 564 -27.88 8.51 -9.22
CA PHE A 564 -27.30 8.86 -10.52
C PHE A 564 -28.34 8.79 -11.65
N ASP A 565 -29.48 9.44 -11.41
CA ASP A 565 -30.61 9.46 -12.35
C ASP A 565 -30.23 10.09 -13.70
N GLU A 566 -29.22 10.95 -13.76
CA GLU A 566 -28.74 11.59 -14.98
C GLU A 566 -28.11 10.60 -15.96
N HIS A 567 -27.22 9.70 -15.49
CA HIS A 567 -26.62 8.67 -16.34
C HIS A 567 -27.68 7.67 -16.84
N PHE A 568 -28.58 7.25 -15.95
CA PHE A 568 -29.66 6.35 -16.32
C PHE A 568 -30.63 7.01 -17.32
N ALA A 569 -31.01 8.26 -17.09
CA ALA A 569 -31.82 9.05 -18.01
C ALA A 569 -31.15 9.21 -19.37
N ALA A 570 -29.85 9.49 -19.39
CA ALA A 570 -29.07 9.63 -20.62
C ALA A 570 -29.07 8.33 -21.42
N ILE A 571 -28.91 7.17 -20.78
CA ILE A 571 -29.00 5.87 -21.45
C ILE A 571 -30.39 5.67 -22.08
N LEU A 572 -31.46 5.88 -21.31
CA LEU A 572 -32.83 5.75 -21.84
C LEU A 572 -33.09 6.70 -23.01
N GLU A 573 -32.65 7.96 -22.90
CA GLU A 573 -32.79 8.93 -23.98
C GLU A 573 -32.07 8.49 -25.25
N ARG A 574 -30.84 7.97 -25.12
CA ARG A 574 -30.05 7.45 -26.24
C ARG A 574 -30.70 6.22 -26.88
N ILE A 575 -31.17 5.27 -26.09
CA ILE A 575 -31.97 4.11 -26.56
C ILE A 575 -33.19 4.59 -27.35
N GLY A 576 -33.99 5.49 -26.77
CA GLY A 576 -35.21 5.99 -27.40
C GLY A 576 -34.98 6.92 -28.59
N LYS A 577 -33.78 7.47 -28.77
CA LYS A 577 -33.37 8.22 -29.98
C LYS A 577 -32.93 7.26 -31.10
N SER A 578 -32.19 6.22 -30.76
CA SER A 578 -31.70 5.23 -31.72
C SER A 578 -32.84 4.36 -32.26
N ASP A 579 -33.71 3.85 -31.38
CA ASP A 579 -34.90 3.09 -31.76
C ASP A 579 -36.17 3.68 -31.13
N PRO A 580 -36.88 4.56 -31.88
CA PRO A 580 -38.12 5.17 -31.40
C PRO A 580 -39.23 4.17 -31.07
N ALA A 581 -39.22 2.95 -31.61
CA ALA A 581 -40.24 1.95 -31.32
C ALA A 581 -40.18 1.48 -29.85
N LEU A 582 -38.98 1.43 -29.26
CA LEU A 582 -38.76 1.04 -27.87
C LEU A 582 -39.41 1.99 -26.85
N ARG A 583 -39.72 3.24 -27.22
CA ARG A 583 -40.48 4.16 -26.36
C ARG A 583 -41.88 3.65 -26.03
N THR A 584 -42.39 2.70 -26.83
CA THR A 584 -43.68 2.04 -26.58
C THR A 584 -43.55 0.73 -25.81
N ASP A 585 -42.33 0.24 -25.59
CA ASP A 585 -42.04 -0.94 -24.78
C ASP A 585 -42.37 -0.68 -23.30
N ASN A 586 -42.97 -1.67 -22.64
CA ASN A 586 -43.36 -1.56 -21.24
C ASN A 586 -42.15 -1.41 -20.30
N ARG A 587 -41.02 -2.05 -20.61
CA ARG A 587 -39.77 -1.95 -19.85
C ARG A 587 -39.24 -0.51 -19.90
N TYR A 588 -39.16 0.06 -21.11
CA TYR A 588 -38.74 1.45 -21.31
C TYR A 588 -39.62 2.42 -20.53
N ARG A 589 -40.96 2.30 -20.66
CA ARG A 589 -41.90 3.19 -19.97
C ARG A 589 -41.78 3.11 -18.46
N ARG A 590 -41.68 1.89 -17.91
CA ARG A 590 -41.49 1.67 -16.47
C ARG A 590 -40.24 2.37 -15.95
N TRP A 591 -39.12 2.24 -16.66
CA TRP A 591 -37.87 2.91 -16.28
C TRP A 591 -37.93 4.43 -16.45
N ALA A 592 -38.53 4.92 -17.54
CA ALA A 592 -38.72 6.36 -17.76
C ALA A 592 -39.60 7.00 -16.67
N GLU A 593 -40.68 6.32 -16.26
CA GLU A 593 -41.54 6.75 -15.16
C GLU A 593 -40.79 6.74 -13.82
N PHE A 594 -40.04 5.68 -13.53
CA PHE A 594 -39.25 5.56 -12.31
C PHE A 594 -38.24 6.70 -12.17
N ILE A 595 -37.50 7.02 -13.23
CA ILE A 595 -36.53 8.12 -13.25
C ILE A 595 -37.22 9.49 -13.18
N ALA A 596 -38.33 9.68 -13.89
CA ALA A 596 -39.09 10.94 -13.86
C ALA A 596 -39.69 11.26 -12.47
N LEU A 597 -39.92 10.25 -11.63
CA LEU A 597 -40.38 10.43 -10.25
C LEU A 597 -39.27 10.88 -9.30
N LYS A 598 -37.99 10.73 -9.66
CA LYS A 598 -36.85 11.11 -8.82
C LYS A 598 -36.25 12.48 -9.14
N ILE A 599 -36.34 12.90 -10.40
CA ILE A 599 -35.82 14.21 -10.86
C ILE A 599 -36.76 15.37 -10.44
N LYS A 600 -37.98 15.07 -9.97
CA LYS A 600 -38.93 16.04 -9.40
C LYS A 600 -38.72 16.21 -7.90
#